data_AF-A0A7C8BRI3-F1
#
_entry.id   AF-A0A7C8BRI3-F1
#
_cell.length_a   1.000
_cell.length_b   1.000
_cell.length_c   1.000
_cell.angle_alpha   90.00
_cell.angle_beta   90.00
_cell.angle_gamma   90.00
#
_symmetry.space_group_name_H-M   'P 1'
#
loop_
_entity.id
_entity.type
_entity.pdbx_description
1 polymer ?
#
loop_
_entity_poly.entity_id
_entity_poly.type
_entity_poly.pdbx_seq_one_letter_code
_entity_poly.pdbx_strand_id
1 'polypeptide(L)'
;MSIIEPKIDVLLDRTDNDRFLLCALASKRAHDINDMMRGQRDRAIQLQTAVEIARAADTKPLSMAFNEVARGEVSYDPESIDVKNH
;
A
#
# COMPACT_ATOMS: atom_id res chain seq x y z
N MET A 1 9.99 -8.75 -4.86
CA MET A 1 9.81 -8.47 -3.41
C MET A 1 9.48 -9.75 -2.69
N SER A 2 10.09 -9.99 -1.53
CA SER A 2 9.77 -11.16 -0.70
C SER A 2 8.52 -10.89 0.14
N ILE A 3 7.76 -11.93 0.48
CA ILE A 3 6.57 -11.80 1.34
C ILE A 3 6.92 -11.40 2.78
N ILE A 4 8.15 -11.65 3.21
CA ILE A 4 8.65 -11.33 4.56
C ILE A 4 9.29 -9.93 4.66
N GLU A 5 9.33 -9.18 3.56
CA GLU A 5 9.87 -7.83 3.51
C GLU A 5 8.78 -6.83 3.11
N PRO A 6 8.64 -5.67 3.81
CA PRO A 6 9.40 -5.26 4.99
C PRO A 6 9.14 -6.18 6.21
N LYS A 7 10.13 -6.29 7.10
CA LYS A 7 9.98 -7.04 8.36
C LYS A 7 8.74 -6.56 9.14
N ILE A 8 7.99 -7.50 9.70
CA ILE A 8 6.73 -7.21 10.39
C ILE A 8 6.93 -6.24 11.58
N ASP A 9 8.03 -6.36 12.32
CA ASP A 9 8.32 -5.49 13.47
C ASP A 9 8.45 -4.02 13.06
N VAL A 10 9.00 -3.75 11.87
CA VAL A 10 9.12 -2.38 11.32
C VAL A 10 7.75 -1.81 10.97
N LEU A 11 6.84 -2.66 10.49
CA LEU A 11 5.48 -2.25 10.15
C LEU A 11 4.65 -1.97 11.41
N LEU A 12 4.78 -2.81 12.43
CA LEU A 12 4.05 -2.68 13.69
C LEU A 12 4.50 -1.46 14.50
N ASP A 13 5.79 -1.10 14.48
CA ASP A 13 6.31 0.13 15.10
C ASP A 13 5.65 1.41 14.52
N ARG A 14 5.15 1.35 13.28
CA ARG A 14 4.47 2.45 12.60
C ARG A 14 2.97 2.53 12.87
N THR A 15 2.41 1.52 13.53
CA THR A 15 0.96 1.36 13.68
C THR A 15 0.61 1.00 15.13
N ASP A 16 1.20 1.69 16.10
CA ASP A 16 0.96 1.50 17.54
C ASP A 16 1.06 0.04 18.01
N ASN A 17 1.86 -0.79 17.34
CA ASN A 17 1.94 -2.25 17.54
C ASN A 17 0.59 -2.99 17.36
N ASP A 18 -0.38 -2.37 16.70
CA ASP A 18 -1.67 -2.97 16.37
C ASP A 18 -1.67 -3.55 14.95
N ARG A 19 -1.84 -4.87 14.88
CA ARG A 19 -1.93 -5.63 13.62
C ARG A 19 -3.20 -5.33 12.82
N PHE A 20 -4.29 -4.96 13.48
CA PHE A 20 -5.56 -4.65 12.82
C PHE A 20 -5.50 -3.26 12.18
N LEU A 21 -4.94 -2.29 12.90
CA LEU A 21 -4.60 -0.99 12.34
C LEU A 21 -3.66 -1.12 11.13
N LEU A 22 -2.59 -1.91 11.23
CA LEU A 22 -1.70 -2.17 10.10
C LEU A 22 -2.46 -2.73 8.89
N CYS A 23 -3.32 -3.72 9.11
CA CYS A 23 -4.11 -4.33 8.05
C CYS A 23 -5.05 -3.31 7.39
N ALA A 24 -5.77 -2.52 8.18
CA ALA A 24 -6.70 -1.50 7.69
C ALA A 24 -5.97 -0.40 6.90
N LEU A 25 -4.88 0.12 7.46
CA LEU A 25 -4.05 1.18 6.85
C LEU A 25 -3.47 0.72 5.52
N ALA A 26 -2.78 -0.43 5.51
CA ALA A 26 -2.14 -0.97 4.31
C ALA A 26 -3.17 -1.36 3.24
N SER A 27 -4.32 -1.92 3.63
CA SER A 27 -5.38 -2.29 2.68
C SER A 27 -5.99 -1.08 2.00
N LYS A 28 -6.35 -0.04 2.78
CA LYS A 28 -6.89 1.22 2.23
C LYS A 28 -5.88 1.83 1.25
N ARG A 29 -4.61 1.91 1.65
CA ARG A 29 -3.56 2.46 0.79
C ARG A 29 -3.31 1.62 -0.46
N ALA A 30 -3.35 0.30 -0.36
CA ALA A 30 -3.21 -0.60 -1.50
C ALA A 30 -4.34 -0.38 -2.53
N HIS A 31 -5.56 -0.07 -2.09
CA HIS A 31 -6.66 0.30 -2.98
C HIS A 31 -6.36 1.61 -3.72
N ASP A 32 -5.92 2.65 -3.02
CA ASP A 32 -5.55 3.93 -3.65
C ASP A 32 -4.48 3.74 -4.74
N ILE A 33 -3.44 2.94 -4.44
CA ILE A 33 -2.37 2.61 -5.39
C ILE A 33 -2.94 1.83 -6.58
N ASN A 34 -3.81 0.86 -6.34
CA ASN A 34 -4.39 0.05 -7.40
C ASN A 34 -5.28 0.88 -8.34
N ASP A 35 -6.09 1.79 -7.80
CA ASP A 35 -6.91 2.69 -8.61
C ASP A 35 -6.05 3.65 -9.45
N MET A 36 -4.96 4.17 -8.87
CA MET A 36 -3.98 4.98 -9.61
C MET A 36 -3.33 4.18 -10.76
N MET A 37 -2.86 2.96 -10.49
CA MET A 37 -2.22 2.09 -11.49
C MET A 37 -3.20 1.68 -12.60
N ARG A 38 -4.47 1.43 -12.26
CA ARG A 38 -5.53 1.19 -13.24
C ARG A 38 -5.69 2.38 -14.19
N GLY A 39 -5.79 3.60 -13.64
CA GLY A 39 -5.90 4.81 -14.46
C GLY A 39 -4.69 5.05 -15.38
N GLN A 40 -3.47 4.71 -14.93
CA GLN A 40 -2.28 4.75 -15.79
C GLN A 40 -2.33 3.72 -16.92
N ARG A 41 -2.77 2.49 -16.62
CA ARG A 41 -2.95 1.44 -17.65
C ARG A 41 -3.98 1.84 -18.70
N ASP A 42 -5.11 2.40 -18.29
CA ASP A 42 -6.16 2.84 -19.22
C ASP A 42 -5.64 3.92 -20.18
N ARG A 43 -4.81 4.85 -19.69
CA ARG A 43 -4.13 5.86 -20.52
C ARG A 43 -3.09 5.25 -21.47
N ALA A 44 -2.27 4.31 -20.99
CA ALA A 44 -1.26 3.62 -21.80
C ALA A 44 -1.90 2.79 -22.93
N ILE A 45 -3.06 2.16 -22.67
CA ILE A 45 -3.85 1.44 -23.67
C ILE A 45 -4.33 2.41 -24.76
N GLN A 46 -4.84 3.58 -24.39
CA GLN A 46 -5.25 4.61 -25.35
C GLN A 46 -4.09 5.09 -26.22
N LEU A 47 -2.88 5.14 -25.66
CA LEU A 47 -1.65 5.57 -26.34
C LEU A 47 -0.91 4.42 -27.07
N GLN A 48 -1.44 3.18 -27.03
CA GLN A 48 -0.84 1.96 -27.60
C GLN A 48 0.59 1.63 -27.10
N THR A 49 0.97 2.05 -25.90
CA THR A 49 2.32 1.82 -25.34
C THR A 49 2.41 0.48 -24.60
N ALA A 50 2.68 -0.61 -25.32
CA ALA A 50 2.79 -1.97 -24.74
C ALA A 50 3.85 -2.09 -23.61
N VAL A 51 4.89 -1.25 -23.64
CA VAL A 51 5.99 -1.26 -22.66
C VAL A 51 5.57 -0.75 -21.29
N GLU A 52 4.68 0.25 -21.23
CA GLU A 52 4.20 0.84 -19.98
C GLU A 52 3.24 -0.10 -19.26
N ILE A 53 2.41 -0.82 -20.03
CA ILE A 53 1.48 -1.85 -19.53
C ILE A 53 2.26 -2.97 -18.82
N ALA A 54 3.37 -3.43 -19.39
CA ALA A 54 4.19 -4.50 -18.81
C ALA A 54 4.89 -4.05 -17.52
N ARG A 55 5.43 -2.81 -17.46
CA ARG A 55 6.08 -2.29 -16.25
C ARG A 55 5.12 -2.08 -15.09
N ALA A 56 3.88 -1.69 -15.37
CA ALA A 56 2.85 -1.50 -14.34
C ALA A 56 2.34 -2.82 -13.73
N ALA A 57 2.64 -3.98 -14.31
CA ALA A 57 2.09 -5.27 -13.88
C ALA A 57 2.92 -5.97 -12.79
N ASP A 58 4.22 -5.65 -12.67
CA ASP A 58 5.14 -6.50 -11.89
C ASP A 58 5.12 -6.23 -10.38
N THR A 59 4.50 -5.12 -9.95
CA THR A 59 4.47 -4.72 -8.54
C THR A 59 3.08 -4.79 -7.95
N LYS A 60 2.91 -5.60 -6.89
CA LYS A 60 1.64 -5.72 -6.17
C LYS A 60 1.38 -4.43 -5.36
N PRO A 61 0.18 -3.82 -5.46
CA PRO A 61 -0.16 -2.60 -4.72
C PRO A 61 0.03 -2.73 -3.20
N LEU A 62 -0.30 -3.89 -2.62
CA LEU A 62 -0.11 -4.15 -1.19
C LEU A 62 1.37 -4.14 -0.79
N SER A 63 2.26 -4.66 -1.64
CA SER A 63 3.70 -4.59 -1.38
C SER A 63 4.23 -3.15 -1.44
N MET A 64 3.66 -2.30 -2.30
CA MET A 64 3.98 -0.87 -2.30
C MET A 64 3.48 -0.18 -1.02
N ALA A 65 2.24 -0.45 -0.62
CA ALA A 65 1.65 0.12 0.59
C ALA A 65 2.49 -0.21 1.84
N PHE A 66 2.95 -1.47 2.00
CA PHE A 66 3.82 -1.82 3.13
C PHE A 66 5.17 -1.07 3.11
N ASN A 67 5.75 -0.83 1.94
CA ASN A 67 6.97 -0.03 1.84
C ASN A 67 6.74 1.43 2.25
N GLU A 68 5.63 2.03 1.81
CA GLU A 68 5.27 3.40 2.20
C GLU A 68 4.99 3.51 3.71
N VAL A 69 4.33 2.50 4.31
CA VAL A 69 4.15 2.40 5.77
C VAL A 69 5.51 2.33 6.47
N ALA A 70 6.42 1.45 6.04
CA ALA A 70 7.75 1.31 6.64
C ALA A 70 8.56 2.63 6.58
N ARG A 71 8.40 3.39 5.49
CA ARG A 71 9.04 4.71 5.29
C ARG A 71 8.38 5.84 6.10
N GLY A 72 7.19 5.62 6.65
CA GLY A 72 6.41 6.65 7.34
C GLY A 72 5.77 7.66 6.39
N GLU A 73 5.53 7.26 5.14
CA GLU A 73 4.87 8.10 4.11
C GLU A 73 3.34 8.07 4.23
N VAL A 74 2.80 7.17 5.07
CA VAL A 74 1.36 6.99 5.30
C VAL A 74 1.06 7.17 6.78
N SER A 75 -0.01 7.88 7.09
CA SER A 75 -0.52 8.08 8.44
C SER A 75 -2.03 7.79 8.51
N TYR A 76 -2.54 7.65 9.72
CA TYR A 76 -3.97 7.56 10.02
C TYR A 76 -4.36 8.68 10.99
N ASP A 77 -5.65 8.97 11.05
CA ASP A 77 -6.22 9.84 12.06
C ASP A 77 -6.63 9.00 13.27
N PRO A 78 -5.99 9.16 14.45
CA PRO A 78 -6.33 8.41 15.65
C PRO A 78 -7.75 8.66 16.16
N GLU A 79 -8.40 9.77 15.79
CA GLU A 79 -9.80 10.00 16.15
C GLU A 79 -10.77 9.20 15.27
N SER A 80 -10.31 8.74 14.11
CA SER A 80 -11.12 7.95 13.18
C SER A 80 -11.11 6.44 13.47
N ILE A 81 -10.28 5.97 14.41
CA ILE A 81 -10.07 4.55 14.72
C ILE A 81 -9.90 4.38 16.23
N ASP A 82 -10.65 3.46 16.85
CA ASP A 82 -10.45 3.13 18.27
C ASP A 82 -9.21 2.26 18.47
N VAL A 83 -8.04 2.90 18.49
CA VAL A 83 -6.75 2.26 18.76
C VAL A 83 -6.55 1.86 20.23
N LYS A 84 -7.45 2.25 21.15
CA LYS A 84 -7.26 2.03 22.60
C LYS A 84 -8.04 0.86 23.16
N ASN A 85 -9.13 0.42 22.52
CA ASN A 85 -9.96 -0.68 22.99
C ASN A 85 -9.93 -1.91 22.06
N HIS A 86 -8.73 -2.43 21.79
CA HIS A 86 -8.54 -3.67 21.01
C HIS A 86 -8.38 -4.92 21.88
#